data_AF-A0A7V9JSV0-F1
#
_entry.id   AF-A0A7V9JSV0-F1
#
_cell.length_a   1.000
_cell.length_b   1.000
_cell.length_c   1.000
_cell.angle_alpha   90.00
_cell.angle_beta   90.00
_cell.angle_gamma   90.00
#
_symmetry.space_group_name_H-M   'P 1'
#
loop_
_entity.id
_entity.type
_entity.pdbx_description
1 polymer ?
#
loop_
_entity_poly.entity_id
_entity_poly.type
_entity_poly.pdbx_seq_one_letter_code
_entity_poly.pdbx_strand_id
1 'polypeptide(L)' 'VPLIGVGGVDSADSAWEKIGHGADLVQIYSALIYQGPGLVQRIHAGLSQRLRDAGLDRIEQAVGREL' A
#
# COMPACT_ATOMS: atom_id res chain seq x y z
N VAL A 1 -17.38 -0.85 6.39
CA VAL A 1 -17.11 -2.26 6.01
C VAL A 1 -15.67 -2.30 5.53
N PRO A 2 -14.83 -3.26 5.99
CA PRO A 2 -13.44 -3.33 5.54
C PRO A 2 -13.32 -3.55 4.02
N LEU A 3 -12.44 -2.81 3.36
CA LEU A 3 -12.19 -2.89 1.91
C LEU A 3 -10.78 -3.44 1.62
N ILE A 4 -10.71 -4.41 0.70
CA ILE A 4 -9.45 -4.95 0.20
C ILE A 4 -9.19 -4.40 -1.19
N GLY A 5 -8.15 -3.58 -1.33
CA GLY A 5 -7.66 -3.04 -2.60
C GLY A 5 -6.89 -4.09 -3.39
N VAL A 6 -7.36 -4.42 -4.59
CA VAL A 6 -6.71 -5.39 -5.49
C VAL A 6 -6.42 -4.79 -6.85
N GLY A 7 -5.57 -5.47 -7.63
CA GLY A 7 -5.24 -5.14 -9.02
C GLY A 7 -4.19 -4.04 -9.16
N GLY A 8 -3.07 -4.34 -9.81
CA GLY A 8 -2.01 -3.36 -10.07
C GLY A 8 -1.21 -2.92 -8.85
N VAL A 9 -1.19 -3.70 -7.76
CA VAL A 9 -0.32 -3.42 -6.59
C VAL A 9 1.07 -4.00 -6.86
N ASP A 10 1.99 -3.15 -7.28
CA ASP A 10 3.33 -3.54 -7.73
C ASP A 10 4.47 -2.70 -7.14
N SER A 11 4.10 -1.76 -6.25
CA SER A 11 4.97 -0.73 -5.70
C SER A 11 4.36 -0.17 -4.41
N ALA A 12 5.17 0.53 -3.60
CA ALA A 12 4.65 1.22 -2.42
C ALA A 12 3.64 2.31 -2.79
N ASP A 13 3.83 2.94 -3.94
CA ASP A 13 2.99 4.03 -4.43
C ASP A 13 1.60 3.54 -4.85
N SER A 14 1.53 2.46 -5.62
CA SER A 14 0.23 1.84 -5.97
C SER A 14 -0.50 1.28 -4.75
N ALA A 15 0.22 0.76 -3.75
CA ALA A 15 -0.38 0.36 -2.47
C ALA A 15 -0.90 1.57 -1.69
N TRP A 16 -0.11 2.64 -1.60
CA TRP A 16 -0.46 3.89 -0.92
C TRP A 16 -1.69 4.54 -1.53
N GLU A 17 -1.77 4.60 -2.86
CA GLU A 17 -2.92 5.14 -3.59
C GLU A 17 -4.20 4.38 -3.23
N LYS A 18 -4.17 3.03 -3.24
CA LYS A 18 -5.35 2.23 -2.85
C LYS A 18 -5.79 2.49 -1.43
N ILE A 19 -4.83 2.62 -0.51
CA ILE A 19 -5.11 2.95 0.89
C ILE A 19 -5.74 4.35 0.97
N GLY A 20 -5.15 5.33 0.29
CA GLY A 20 -5.68 6.70 0.16
C GLY A 20 -7.10 6.75 -0.41
N HIS A 21 -7.46 5.81 -1.30
CA HIS A 21 -8.81 5.63 -1.85
C HIS A 21 -9.76 4.79 -0.98
N GLY A 22 -9.34 4.45 0.25
CA GLY A 22 -10.20 3.82 1.25
C GLY A 22 -10.01 2.31 1.43
N ALA A 23 -8.98 1.71 0.86
CA ALA A 23 -8.64 0.31 1.14
C ALA A 23 -8.00 0.17 2.54
N ASP A 24 -8.56 -0.70 3.37
CA ASP A 24 -7.97 -1.08 4.66
C ASP A 24 -6.80 -2.07 4.50
N LEU A 25 -6.85 -2.88 3.43
CA LEU A 25 -5.84 -3.89 3.10
C LEU A 25 -5.55 -3.88 1.60
N VAL A 26 -4.37 -4.36 1.19
CA VAL A 26 -4.02 -4.57 -0.23
C VAL A 26 -3.60 -6.01 -0.50
N GLN A 27 -3.91 -6.52 -1.69
CA GLN A 27 -3.49 -7.85 -2.14
C GLN A 27 -2.62 -7.77 -3.40
N ILE A 28 -1.56 -8.58 -3.39
CA ILE A 28 -0.60 -8.67 -4.49
C ILE A 28 -0.63 -10.09 -5.05
N TYR A 29 -0.69 -10.22 -6.39
CA TYR A 29 -0.60 -11.51 -7.06
C TYR A 29 0.34 -11.43 -8.26
N SER A 30 -0.09 -10.82 -9.37
CA SER A 30 0.67 -10.80 -10.63
C SER A 30 2.06 -10.20 -10.44
N ALA A 31 2.17 -9.10 -9.69
CA ALA A 31 3.46 -8.46 -9.44
C ALA A 31 4.42 -9.34 -8.63
N LEU A 32 3.91 -10.22 -7.75
CA LEU A 32 4.75 -11.17 -7.01
C LEU A 32 5.41 -12.19 -7.95
N ILE A 33 4.69 -12.64 -8.98
CA ILE A 33 5.20 -13.54 -10.01
C ILE A 33 6.30 -12.84 -10.82
N TYR A 34 6.07 -11.60 -11.26
CA TYR A 34 7.01 -10.90 -12.13
C TYR A 34 8.23 -10.29 -11.41
N GLN A 35 8.06 -9.84 -10.16
CA GLN A 35 9.11 -9.10 -9.43
C GLN A 35 9.73 -9.88 -8.26
N GLY A 36 9.23 -11.10 -8.01
CA GLY A 36 9.72 -11.97 -6.96
C GLY A 36 9.31 -11.56 -5.53
N PRO A 37 9.61 -12.42 -4.54
CA PRO A 37 9.16 -12.26 -3.15
C PRO A 37 9.69 -10.99 -2.46
N GLY A 38 10.83 -10.44 -2.91
CA GLY A 38 11.39 -9.19 -2.40
C GLY A 38 10.47 -7.97 -2.60
N LEU A 39 9.46 -8.06 -3.48
CA LEU A 39 8.45 -7.03 -3.67
C LEU A 39 7.74 -6.64 -2.37
N VAL A 40 7.37 -7.63 -1.55
CA VAL A 40 6.62 -7.39 -0.30
C VAL A 40 7.43 -6.52 0.66
N GLN A 41 8.73 -6.79 0.80
CA GLN A 41 9.61 -6.00 1.64
C GLN A 41 9.80 -4.58 1.11
N ARG A 42 9.93 -4.40 -0.21
CA ARG A 42 10.02 -3.07 -0.84
C ARG A 42 8.75 -2.25 -0.61
N ILE A 43 7.57 -2.86 -0.77
CA ILE A 43 6.29 -2.21 -0.50
C ILE A 43 6.19 -1.81 0.97
N HIS A 44 6.48 -2.72 1.89
CA HIS A 44 6.42 -2.44 3.32
C HIS A 44 7.35 -1.29 3.74
N ALA A 45 8.60 -1.30 3.27
CA ALA A 45 9.57 -0.24 3.53
C ALA A 45 9.12 1.11 2.93
N GLY A 46 8.59 1.11 1.71
CA GLY A 46 8.08 2.31 1.06
C GLY A 46 6.84 2.88 1.74
N LEU A 47 5.88 2.05 2.15
CA LEU A 47 4.72 2.49 2.93
C LEU A 47 5.15 3.09 4.28
N SER A 48 6.15 2.49 4.93
CA SER A 48 6.72 3.05 6.16
C SER A 48 7.34 4.44 5.93
N GLN A 49 7.95 4.67 4.76
CA GLN A 49 8.47 5.99 4.39
C GLN A 49 7.33 6.97 4.11
N ARG A 50 6.30 6.57 3.36
CA ARG A 50 5.12 7.39 3.07
C ARG A 50 4.41 7.86 4.35
N LEU A 51 4.32 6.99 5.36
CA LEU A 51 3.79 7.37 6.68
C LEU A 51 4.61 8.47 7.33
N ARG A 52 5.94 8.34 7.36
CA ARG A 52 6.83 9.38 7.90
C ARG A 52 6.68 10.70 7.15
N ASP A 53 6.66 10.65 5.81
CA ASP A 53 6.53 11.83 4.96
C ASP A 53 5.19 12.55 5.17
N ALA A 54 4.12 11.78 5.42
CA ALA A 54 2.78 12.29 5.71
C ALA A 54 2.58 12.72 7.18
N GLY A 55 3.60 12.56 8.05
CA GLY A 55 3.47 12.82 9.49
C GLY A 55 2.46 11.91 10.19
N LEU A 56 2.35 10.65 9.72
CA LEU A 56 1.44 9.64 10.25
C LEU A 56 2.23 8.55 10.97
N ASP A 57 1.68 8.08 12.09
CA ASP A 57 2.30 7.02 12.90
C ASP A 57 1.70 5.64 12.59
N ARG A 58 0.55 5.61 11.91
CA ARG A 58 -0.27 4.42 11.68
C ARG A 58 -0.89 4.40 10.30
N ILE A 59 -0.91 3.23 9.66
CA ILE A 59 -1.44 3.08 8.30
C ILE A 59 -2.95 3.35 8.20
N GLU A 60 -3.71 3.08 9.27
CA GLU A 60 -5.14 3.34 9.29
C GLU A 60 -5.46 4.83 9.16
N GLN A 61 -4.52 5.71 9.53
CA GLN A 61 -4.68 7.16 9.38
C GLN A 61 -4.61 7.60 7.91
N ALA A 62 -4.05 6.78 7.03
CA ALA A 62 -3.95 7.07 5.60
C ALA A 62 -5.19 6.60 4.80
N VAL A 63 -6.06 5.77 5.40
CA VAL A 63 -7.25 5.23 4.73
C VAL A 63 -8.22 6.36 4.38
N GLY A 64 -8.51 6.53 3.09
CA GLY A 64 -9.50 7.51 2.62
C GLY A 64 -9.06 8.98 2.70
N ARG A 65 -7.75 9.27 2.83
CA ARG A 65 -7.24 10.65 2.95
C ARG A 65 -7.08 11.42 1.64
N GLU A 66 -7.30 10.82 0.47
CA GLU A 66 -7.02 11.44 -0.85
C GLU A 66 -5.62 12.10 -0.91
N LEU A 67 -4.56 11.32 -0.60
CA LEU A 67 -3.16 11.77 -0.51
C LEU A 67 -2.41 11.71 -1.84
#